data_AF-A0A916SNS6-F1
#
_entry.id   AF-A0A916SNS6-F1
#
_cell.length_a   1.000
_cell.length_b   1.000
_cell.length_c   1.000
_cell.angle_alpha   90.00
_cell.angle_beta   90.00
_cell.angle_gamma   90.00
#
_symmetry.space_group_name_H-M   'P 1'
#
loop_
_entity.id
_entity.type
_entity.pdbx_description
1 polymer ?
#
loop_
_entity_poly.entity_id
_entity_poly.type
_entity_poly.pdbx_seq_one_letter_code
_entity_poly.pdbx_strand_id
1 'polypeptide(L)'
;MSAVAPHIRIFQIHYHPEQVAQLDPAFVAYDNTGDSSPLLEFNVFRKIAASGLAEGVDLWGALSWKFSQKTGLSGQELINTIRVNPGYDVYFCNPFPETEALFHNLWCQGETAHPDFLNLSFDFLQAAGLPTASLDELSPSWLFAAANYFVATPDFWQNYLRFVGDALAQAQANLLPPARIVLFSSLADPRSMHAEASYLPFIIERLFGLFLILHGDKYKAFKYLAREADTPAPNEHLKTLSAIKDKAIATQDNWLAGCWLNYCRTYVALVHGRAWARQTHATAMPTRLQLCGAPPMVHSQSEVEEHVGH
;
A
#
# COMPACT_ATOMS: atom_id res chain seq x y z
N MET A 1 9.55 -0.22 34.39
CA MET A 1 8.55 -1.29 34.18
C MET A 1 8.77 -1.79 32.75
N SER A 2 9.13 -3.07 32.56
CA SER A 2 9.25 -3.61 31.20
C SER A 2 7.86 -3.59 30.57
N ALA A 3 7.70 -2.96 29.41
CA ALA A 3 6.43 -3.00 28.70
C ALA A 3 6.08 -4.47 28.42
N VAL A 4 4.83 -4.86 28.69
CA VAL A 4 4.32 -6.19 28.33
C VAL A 4 4.30 -6.26 26.80
N ALA A 5 4.85 -7.32 26.22
CA ALA A 5 4.86 -7.50 24.78
C ALA A 5 3.41 -7.58 24.24
N PRO A 6 3.09 -6.94 23.10
CA PRO A 6 1.73 -6.92 22.59
C PRO A 6 1.24 -8.32 22.22
N HIS A 7 -0.02 -8.61 22.53
CA HIS A 7 -0.74 -9.78 22.05
C HIS A 7 -1.11 -9.54 20.57
N ILE A 8 -0.45 -10.27 19.68
CA ILE A 8 -0.58 -10.12 18.22
C ILE A 8 -1.31 -11.34 17.65
N ARG A 9 -2.32 -11.12 16.80
CA ARG A 9 -3.00 -12.18 16.04
C ARG A 9 -3.05 -11.85 14.56
N ILE A 10 -2.32 -12.61 13.76
CA ILE A 10 -2.27 -12.42 12.31
C ILE A 10 -2.95 -13.61 11.64
N PHE A 11 -3.93 -13.33 10.80
CA PHE A 11 -4.62 -14.32 9.99
C PHE A 11 -3.92 -14.47 8.65
N GLN A 12 -3.81 -15.69 8.13
CA GLN A 12 -3.27 -15.92 6.79
C GLN A 12 -4.35 -16.52 5.90
N ILE A 13 -4.72 -15.75 4.87
CA ILE A 13 -5.87 -15.98 4.01
C ILE A 13 -5.51 -17.02 2.95
N HIS A 14 -6.29 -18.10 2.88
CA HIS A 14 -6.26 -19.05 1.77
C HIS A 14 -7.61 -19.10 1.04
N TYR A 15 -7.55 -19.31 -0.26
CA TYR A 15 -8.69 -19.37 -1.19
C TYR A 15 -8.92 -20.78 -1.74
N HIS A 16 -7.91 -21.65 -1.63
CA HIS A 16 -7.98 -23.04 -2.05
C HIS A 16 -7.35 -23.98 -1.02
N PRO A 17 -7.83 -25.24 -0.89
CA PRO A 17 -7.31 -26.20 0.08
C PRO A 17 -5.81 -26.47 -0.04
N GLU A 18 -5.26 -26.49 -1.26
CA GLU A 18 -3.84 -26.74 -1.54
C GLU A 18 -2.90 -25.63 -1.02
N GLN A 19 -3.44 -24.44 -0.74
CA GLN A 19 -2.66 -23.34 -0.18
C GLN A 19 -2.39 -23.52 1.32
N VAL A 20 -3.17 -24.36 2.02
CA VAL A 20 -3.04 -24.58 3.47
C VAL A 20 -1.64 -25.09 3.83
N ALA A 21 -1.05 -25.94 3.00
CA ALA A 21 0.29 -26.49 3.21
C ALA A 21 1.42 -25.44 3.06
N GLN A 22 1.12 -24.26 2.49
CA GLN A 22 2.07 -23.17 2.25
C GLN A 22 1.93 -22.05 3.31
N LEU A 23 1.00 -22.18 4.25
CA LEU A 23 0.79 -21.19 5.29
C LEU A 23 1.93 -21.22 6.31
N ASP A 24 2.25 -20.05 6.83
CA ASP A 24 3.24 -19.86 7.87
C ASP A 24 2.65 -20.30 9.22
N PRO A 25 3.34 -21.20 9.97
CA PRO A 25 2.83 -21.73 11.23
C PRO A 25 2.75 -20.68 12.35
N ALA A 26 3.37 -19.51 12.20
CA ALA A 26 3.25 -18.40 13.15
C ALA A 26 1.92 -17.63 12.99
N PHE A 27 1.18 -17.85 11.90
CA PHE A 27 -0.10 -17.21 11.62
C PHE A 27 -1.29 -18.16 11.82
N VAL A 28 -2.47 -17.58 12.01
CA VAL A 28 -3.74 -18.31 12.09
C VAL A 28 -4.29 -18.50 10.70
N ALA A 29 -4.43 -19.76 10.23
CA ALA A 29 -5.06 -20.03 8.95
C ALA A 29 -6.50 -19.47 8.92
N TYR A 30 -6.83 -18.74 7.86
CA TYR A 30 -8.16 -18.17 7.62
C TYR A 30 -8.71 -18.65 6.29
N ASP A 31 -9.79 -19.42 6.38
CA ASP A 31 -10.47 -20.00 5.22
C ASP A 31 -11.37 -18.97 4.55
N ASN A 32 -10.99 -18.57 3.34
CA ASN A 32 -11.79 -17.72 2.47
C ASN A 32 -12.22 -18.45 1.19
N THR A 33 -12.24 -19.80 1.21
CA THR A 33 -12.73 -20.62 0.09
C THR A 33 -14.20 -20.29 -0.21
N GLY A 34 -14.53 -20.21 -1.50
CA GLY A 34 -15.90 -19.94 -1.96
C GLY A 34 -16.37 -18.49 -1.82
N ASP A 35 -15.58 -17.57 -1.25
CA ASP A 35 -15.90 -16.14 -1.29
C ASP A 35 -15.56 -15.55 -2.68
N SER A 36 -16.58 -14.98 -3.33
CA SER A 36 -16.48 -14.33 -4.64
C SER A 36 -16.72 -12.82 -4.58
N SER A 37 -16.63 -12.22 -3.39
CA SER A 37 -16.84 -10.79 -3.22
C SER A 37 -15.85 -9.98 -4.07
N PRO A 38 -16.32 -8.98 -4.84
CA PRO A 38 -15.45 -8.12 -5.66
C PRO A 38 -14.54 -7.23 -4.81
N LEU A 39 -14.74 -7.20 -3.48
CA LEU A 39 -13.93 -6.45 -2.52
C LEU A 39 -12.69 -7.23 -2.06
N LEU A 40 -12.52 -8.49 -2.49
CA LEU A 40 -11.38 -9.35 -2.18
C LEU A 40 -10.97 -9.30 -0.69
N GLU A 41 -9.71 -9.01 -0.37
CA GLU A 41 -9.18 -8.96 0.99
C GLU A 41 -9.92 -7.98 1.90
N PHE A 42 -10.48 -6.88 1.36
CA PHE A 42 -11.26 -5.95 2.18
C PHE A 42 -12.51 -6.62 2.77
N ASN A 43 -13.12 -7.56 2.05
CA ASN A 43 -14.23 -8.35 2.59
C ASN A 43 -13.78 -9.25 3.75
N VAL A 44 -12.58 -9.82 3.65
CA VAL A 44 -11.98 -10.63 4.72
C VAL A 44 -11.79 -9.81 5.99
N PHE A 45 -11.25 -8.59 5.87
CA PHE A 45 -11.06 -7.71 7.03
C PHE A 45 -12.39 -7.40 7.72
N ARG A 46 -13.44 -7.12 6.96
CA ARG A 46 -14.79 -6.89 7.51
C ARG A 46 -15.34 -8.12 8.23
N LYS A 47 -15.18 -9.32 7.67
CA LYS A 47 -15.62 -10.58 8.28
C LYS A 47 -14.88 -10.88 9.58
N ILE A 48 -13.55 -10.68 9.61
CA ILE A 48 -12.75 -10.87 10.81
C ILE A 48 -13.18 -9.89 11.90
N ALA A 49 -13.33 -8.60 11.57
CA ALA A 49 -13.77 -7.58 12.51
C ALA A 49 -15.18 -7.85 13.07
N ALA A 50 -16.10 -8.38 12.25
CA ALA A 50 -17.48 -8.65 12.66
C ALA A 50 -17.68 -9.97 13.41
N SER A 51 -16.75 -10.92 13.32
CA SER A 51 -16.89 -12.28 13.86
C SER A 51 -16.38 -12.46 15.29
N GLY A 52 -15.77 -11.42 15.88
CA GLY A 52 -15.11 -11.51 17.18
C GLY A 52 -13.75 -12.23 17.16
N LEU A 53 -13.31 -12.72 16.00
CA LEU A 53 -12.02 -13.42 15.85
C LEU A 53 -10.82 -12.57 16.27
N ALA A 54 -10.93 -11.25 16.18
CA ALA A 54 -9.90 -10.30 16.59
C ALA A 54 -10.10 -9.74 18.02
N GLU A 55 -11.03 -10.26 18.81
CA GLU A 55 -11.24 -9.79 20.18
C GLU A 55 -10.10 -10.23 21.13
N GLY A 56 -9.79 -9.34 22.09
CA GLY A 56 -8.81 -9.60 23.15
C GLY A 56 -7.35 -9.54 22.72
N VAL A 57 -7.04 -8.97 21.55
CA VAL A 57 -5.67 -8.77 21.07
C VAL A 57 -5.34 -7.27 20.95
N ASP A 58 -4.07 -6.93 21.13
CA ASP A 58 -3.59 -5.55 21.00
C ASP A 58 -3.41 -5.15 19.54
N LEU A 59 -3.06 -6.14 18.70
CA LEU A 59 -2.77 -5.97 17.28
C LEU A 59 -3.32 -7.15 16.49
N TRP A 60 -3.96 -6.89 15.35
CA TRP A 60 -4.33 -7.94 14.41
C TRP A 60 -4.13 -7.53 12.96
N GLY A 61 -4.08 -8.51 12.07
CA GLY A 61 -4.06 -8.28 10.63
C GLY A 61 -4.45 -9.52 9.87
N ALA A 62 -4.69 -9.40 8.57
CA ALA A 62 -4.90 -10.55 7.71
C ALA A 62 -4.07 -10.41 6.43
N LEU A 63 -3.25 -11.42 6.14
CA LEU A 63 -2.22 -11.40 5.11
C LEU A 63 -2.48 -12.51 4.09
N SER A 64 -2.05 -12.30 2.86
CA SER A 64 -2.16 -13.32 1.80
C SER A 64 -1.36 -14.59 2.15
N TRP A 65 -1.80 -15.76 1.69
CA TRP A 65 -0.98 -16.97 1.66
C TRP A 65 0.38 -16.77 0.96
N LYS A 66 0.50 -15.78 0.07
CA LYS A 66 1.76 -15.39 -0.59
C LYS A 66 2.64 -14.43 0.23
N PHE A 67 2.31 -14.15 1.49
CA PHE A 67 3.04 -13.16 2.31
C PHE A 67 4.56 -13.41 2.30
N SER A 68 5.00 -14.61 2.66
CA SER A 68 6.43 -14.93 2.73
C SER A 68 7.10 -14.90 1.37
N GLN A 69 6.39 -15.32 0.31
CA GLN A 69 6.90 -15.21 -1.06
C GLN A 69 7.19 -13.74 -1.42
N LYS A 70 6.20 -12.85 -1.22
CA LYS A 70 6.26 -11.44 -1.64
C LYS A 70 7.10 -10.55 -0.74
N THR A 71 7.31 -10.94 0.51
CA THR A 71 8.05 -10.11 1.48
C THR A 71 9.38 -10.71 1.89
N GLY A 72 9.63 -11.99 1.60
CA GLY A 72 10.73 -12.79 2.11
C GLY A 72 10.82 -12.87 3.63
N LEU A 73 9.75 -12.50 4.34
CA LEU A 73 9.64 -12.61 5.79
C LEU A 73 8.85 -13.86 6.15
N SER A 74 9.33 -14.59 7.15
CA SER A 74 8.50 -15.50 7.93
C SER A 74 7.54 -14.73 8.83
N GLY A 75 6.48 -15.38 9.27
CA GLY A 75 5.54 -14.80 10.21
C GLY A 75 6.18 -14.53 11.57
N GLN A 76 7.14 -15.34 11.98
CA GLN A 76 7.90 -15.11 13.21
C GLN A 76 8.78 -13.87 13.12
N GLU A 77 9.40 -13.60 11.97
CA GLU A 77 10.16 -12.37 11.74
C GLU A 77 9.27 -11.14 11.81
N LEU A 78 8.08 -11.15 11.17
CA LEU A 78 7.13 -10.04 11.28
C LEU A 78 6.71 -9.79 12.74
N ILE A 79 6.34 -10.85 13.47
CA ILE A 79 5.94 -10.73 14.89
C ILE A 79 7.10 -10.16 15.72
N ASN A 80 8.34 -10.59 15.46
CA ASN A 80 9.51 -10.08 16.17
C ASN A 80 9.76 -8.60 15.83
N THR A 81 9.65 -8.20 14.57
CA THR A 81 9.77 -6.80 14.13
C THR A 81 8.77 -5.90 14.87
N ILE A 82 7.52 -6.34 15.03
CA ILE A 82 6.50 -5.62 15.80
C ILE A 82 6.90 -5.52 17.28
N ARG A 83 7.35 -6.62 17.89
CA ARG A 83 7.70 -6.68 19.32
C ARG A 83 8.90 -5.81 19.69
N VAL A 84 9.89 -5.69 18.81
CA VAL A 84 11.08 -4.84 19.06
C VAL A 84 10.85 -3.37 18.71
N ASN A 85 9.75 -3.05 18.02
CA ASN A 85 9.32 -1.69 17.71
C ASN A 85 7.91 -1.40 18.26
N PRO A 86 7.66 -1.48 19.58
CA PRO A 86 6.31 -1.31 20.12
C PRO A 86 5.83 0.16 20.05
N GLY A 87 4.52 0.37 20.18
CA GLY A 87 3.92 1.70 20.35
C GLY A 87 3.35 2.36 19.10
N TYR A 88 3.28 1.63 17.98
CA TYR A 88 2.62 2.05 16.76
C TYR A 88 1.21 1.46 16.64
N ASP A 89 0.33 2.20 15.98
CA ASP A 89 -1.05 1.82 15.72
C ASP A 89 -1.19 0.91 14.51
N VAL A 90 -0.25 1.00 13.56
CA VAL A 90 -0.21 0.16 12.36
C VAL A 90 1.24 -0.15 11.96
N TYR A 91 1.47 -1.40 11.59
CA TYR A 91 2.70 -1.93 11.04
C TYR A 91 2.42 -2.42 9.64
N PHE A 92 3.13 -1.92 8.65
CA PHE A 92 2.90 -2.28 7.25
C PHE A 92 4.20 -2.33 6.45
N CYS A 93 4.14 -2.89 5.25
CA CYS A 93 5.23 -2.79 4.30
C CYS A 93 4.72 -2.52 2.89
N ASN A 94 5.67 -2.19 2.02
CA ASN A 94 5.51 -2.26 0.60
C ASN A 94 6.38 -3.40 0.07
N PRO A 95 5.81 -4.45 -0.55
CA PRO A 95 6.61 -5.54 -1.10
C PRO A 95 7.39 -5.14 -2.37
N PHE A 96 7.09 -3.98 -2.96
CA PHE A 96 7.70 -3.51 -4.22
C PHE A 96 8.46 -2.19 -4.03
N PRO A 97 9.62 -2.21 -3.32
CA PRO A 97 10.35 -0.99 -2.94
C PRO A 97 10.82 -0.13 -4.13
N GLU A 98 10.97 -0.71 -5.32
CA GLU A 98 11.27 0.03 -6.54
C GLU A 98 10.17 1.03 -6.91
N THR A 99 8.92 0.75 -6.53
CA THR A 99 7.80 1.66 -6.82
C THR A 99 7.94 2.97 -6.05
N GLU A 100 8.56 2.93 -4.88
CA GLU A 100 8.82 4.08 -4.01
C GLU A 100 9.81 5.04 -4.64
N ALA A 101 10.78 4.51 -5.38
CA ALA A 101 11.80 5.30 -6.05
C ALA A 101 11.31 5.89 -7.39
N LEU A 102 10.51 5.11 -8.13
CA LEU A 102 10.24 5.37 -9.54
C LEU A 102 8.93 6.13 -9.81
N PHE A 103 7.97 6.07 -8.91
CA PHE A 103 6.66 6.70 -9.11
C PHE A 103 6.44 7.91 -8.22
N HIS A 104 5.61 8.82 -8.72
CA HIS A 104 5.19 10.00 -7.97
C HIS A 104 4.42 9.58 -6.72
N ASN A 105 3.45 8.70 -6.91
CA ASN A 105 2.61 8.09 -5.89
C ASN A 105 2.06 6.76 -6.43
N LEU A 106 1.34 6.00 -5.60
CA LEU A 106 0.77 4.71 -6.02
C LEU A 106 -0.41 4.82 -6.98
N TRP A 107 -1.07 5.98 -7.07
CA TRP A 107 -2.12 6.23 -8.06
C TRP A 107 -1.52 6.27 -9.47
N CYS A 108 -0.45 7.05 -9.64
CA CYS A 108 0.34 7.10 -10.86
C CYS A 108 0.93 5.73 -11.24
N GLN A 109 1.42 4.97 -10.26
CA GLN A 109 1.87 3.60 -10.51
C GLN A 109 0.73 2.73 -11.06
N GLY A 110 -0.49 2.86 -10.52
CA GLY A 110 -1.68 2.14 -10.98
C GLY A 110 -1.99 2.34 -12.45
N GLU A 111 -1.80 3.54 -13.01
CA GLU A 111 -2.01 3.84 -14.44
C GLU A 111 -1.13 3.00 -15.37
N THR A 112 0.05 2.57 -14.90
CA THR A 112 0.93 1.69 -15.70
C THR A 112 0.46 0.24 -15.74
N ALA A 113 -0.39 -0.14 -14.79
CA ALA A 113 -0.88 -1.50 -14.61
C ALA A 113 -2.32 -1.67 -15.12
N HIS A 114 -3.15 -0.64 -14.95
CA HIS A 114 -4.59 -0.66 -15.22
C HIS A 114 -4.94 0.49 -16.19
N PRO A 115 -5.62 0.22 -17.31
CA PRO A 115 -6.00 1.27 -18.26
C PRO A 115 -6.91 2.33 -17.64
N ASP A 116 -6.66 3.62 -17.92
CA ASP A 116 -7.54 4.74 -17.51
C ASP A 116 -7.78 4.84 -15.99
N PHE A 117 -6.83 4.31 -15.20
CA PHE A 117 -6.93 4.17 -13.76
C PHE A 117 -7.03 5.51 -13.03
N LEU A 118 -6.26 6.51 -13.45
CA LEU A 118 -6.22 7.82 -12.81
C LEU A 118 -7.54 8.58 -13.01
N ASN A 119 -8.11 8.55 -14.22
CA ASN A 119 -9.40 9.19 -14.48
C ASN A 119 -10.51 8.50 -13.67
N LEU A 120 -10.53 7.18 -13.65
CA LEU A 120 -11.48 6.44 -12.83
C LEU A 120 -11.29 6.69 -11.33
N SER A 121 -10.05 6.80 -10.85
CA SER A 121 -9.73 7.13 -9.47
C SER A 121 -10.15 8.55 -9.11
N PHE A 122 -10.01 9.51 -10.03
CA PHE A 122 -10.51 10.87 -9.87
C PHE A 122 -12.04 10.87 -9.70
N ASP A 123 -12.76 10.21 -10.61
CA ASP A 123 -14.22 10.10 -10.54
C ASP A 123 -14.66 9.43 -9.23
N PHE A 124 -13.97 8.37 -8.82
CA PHE A 124 -14.22 7.67 -7.56
C PHE A 124 -14.03 8.59 -6.34
N LEU A 125 -12.87 9.24 -6.22
CA LEU A 125 -12.55 10.10 -5.07
C LEU A 125 -13.50 11.31 -5.01
N GLN A 126 -13.82 11.92 -6.16
CA GLN A 126 -14.78 13.01 -6.25
C GLN A 126 -16.18 12.56 -5.78
N ALA A 127 -16.66 11.41 -6.27
CA ALA A 127 -17.95 10.84 -5.87
C ALA A 127 -17.98 10.42 -4.39
N ALA A 128 -16.84 9.98 -3.85
CA ALA A 128 -16.69 9.65 -2.44
C ALA A 128 -16.58 10.87 -1.51
N GLY A 129 -16.46 12.08 -2.05
CA GLY A 129 -16.19 13.29 -1.26
C GLY A 129 -14.79 13.34 -0.67
N LEU A 130 -13.84 12.61 -1.27
CA LEU A 130 -12.44 12.52 -0.84
C LEU A 130 -11.55 13.49 -1.63
N PRO A 131 -10.41 13.92 -1.07
CA PRO A 131 -9.48 14.79 -1.79
C PRO A 131 -8.88 14.12 -3.02
N THR A 132 -8.87 14.83 -4.14
CA THR A 132 -8.29 14.35 -5.40
C THR A 132 -6.83 14.78 -5.59
N ALA A 133 -6.34 15.73 -4.79
CA ALA A 133 -4.97 16.26 -4.90
C ALA A 133 -3.90 15.17 -4.75
N SER A 134 -4.16 14.12 -3.95
CA SER A 134 -3.25 12.99 -3.75
C SER A 134 -2.99 12.17 -5.01
N LEU A 135 -3.80 12.32 -6.07
CA LEU A 135 -3.59 11.65 -7.36
C LEU A 135 -2.37 12.20 -8.09
N ASP A 136 -2.10 13.49 -7.95
CA ASP A 136 -1.04 14.20 -8.68
C ASP A 136 0.16 14.56 -7.79
N GLU A 137 -0.04 14.62 -6.47
CA GLU A 137 1.00 15.00 -5.52
C GLU A 137 2.09 13.94 -5.37
N LEU A 138 3.32 14.43 -5.26
CA LEU A 138 4.50 13.63 -4.97
C LEU A 138 4.39 13.07 -3.56
N SER A 139 4.34 11.75 -3.45
CA SER A 139 4.24 11.02 -2.19
C SER A 139 5.61 10.52 -1.74
N PRO A 140 5.94 10.65 -0.43
CA PRO A 140 7.16 10.11 0.11
C PRO A 140 7.13 8.59 0.14
N SER A 141 8.30 7.96 0.16
CA SER A 141 8.50 6.51 0.14
C SER A 141 7.73 5.80 1.25
N TRP A 142 7.66 6.40 2.45
CA TRP A 142 6.97 5.83 3.60
C TRP A 142 5.44 5.81 3.49
N LEU A 143 4.82 6.44 2.50
CA LEU A 143 3.37 6.30 2.24
C LEU A 143 3.03 5.18 1.24
N PHE A 144 4.03 4.55 0.64
CA PHE A 144 3.79 3.46 -0.30
C PHE A 144 3.43 2.18 0.48
N ALA A 145 2.27 1.63 0.15
CA ALA A 145 1.78 0.32 0.59
C ALA A 145 1.00 -0.32 -0.56
N ALA A 146 1.70 -0.92 -1.53
CA ALA A 146 1.07 -1.50 -2.72
C ALA A 146 0.40 -2.87 -2.49
N ALA A 147 0.25 -3.28 -1.22
CA ALA A 147 -0.43 -4.51 -0.83
C ALA A 147 -1.08 -4.32 0.54
N ASN A 148 -2.15 -5.07 0.80
CA ASN A 148 -2.83 -5.06 2.08
C ASN A 148 -2.09 -5.86 3.18
N TYR A 149 -0.79 -5.57 3.38
CA TYR A 149 0.06 -6.23 4.38
C TYR A 149 0.25 -5.37 5.62
N PHE A 150 -0.83 -5.20 6.37
CA PHE A 150 -0.80 -4.40 7.59
C PHE A 150 -1.38 -5.14 8.81
N VAL A 151 -0.75 -4.90 9.95
CA VAL A 151 -1.13 -5.37 11.28
C VAL A 151 -1.35 -4.13 12.12
N ALA A 152 -2.53 -3.96 12.70
CA ALA A 152 -2.93 -2.72 13.33
C ALA A 152 -3.76 -2.93 14.60
N THR A 153 -3.91 -1.87 15.38
CA THR A 153 -4.71 -1.88 16.61
C THR A 153 -6.19 -2.00 16.28
N PRO A 154 -7.03 -2.49 17.21
CA PRO A 154 -8.48 -2.51 17.02
C PRO A 154 -9.08 -1.14 16.69
N ASP A 155 -8.59 -0.05 17.32
CA ASP A 155 -9.07 1.31 17.00
C ASP A 155 -8.69 1.71 15.56
N PHE A 156 -7.46 1.45 15.12
CA PHE A 156 -7.05 1.71 13.74
C PHE A 156 -7.96 0.97 12.75
N TRP A 157 -8.15 -0.33 12.95
CA TRP A 157 -9.01 -1.15 12.08
C TRP A 157 -10.45 -0.66 12.04
N GLN A 158 -11.05 -0.31 13.18
CA GLN A 158 -12.42 0.18 13.22
C GLN A 158 -12.58 1.45 12.39
N ASN A 159 -11.65 2.40 12.52
CA ASN A 159 -11.70 3.68 11.81
C ASN A 159 -11.34 3.51 10.32
N TYR A 160 -10.37 2.68 9.98
CA TYR A 160 -9.98 2.38 8.60
C TYR A 160 -11.10 1.66 7.83
N LEU A 161 -11.69 0.60 8.42
CA LEU A 161 -12.80 -0.14 7.79
C LEU A 161 -14.03 0.76 7.58
N ARG A 162 -14.32 1.66 8.53
CA ARG A 162 -15.38 2.66 8.37
C ARG A 162 -15.06 3.63 7.24
N PHE A 163 -13.86 4.19 7.21
CA PHE A 163 -13.41 5.11 6.15
C PHE A 163 -13.57 4.51 4.74
N VAL A 164 -13.04 3.30 4.53
CA VAL A 164 -13.16 2.63 3.22
C VAL A 164 -14.62 2.27 2.92
N GLY A 165 -15.37 1.80 3.92
CA GLY A 165 -16.80 1.50 3.77
C GLY A 165 -17.63 2.72 3.35
N ASP A 166 -17.39 3.86 3.99
CA ASP A 166 -18.06 5.13 3.69
C ASP A 166 -17.66 5.63 2.29
N ALA A 167 -16.38 5.57 1.93
CA ALA A 167 -15.90 5.95 0.60
C ALA A 167 -16.56 5.12 -0.51
N LEU A 168 -16.64 3.80 -0.32
CA LEU A 168 -17.33 2.89 -1.25
C LEU A 168 -18.83 3.22 -1.35
N ALA A 169 -19.49 3.46 -0.22
CA ALA A 169 -20.92 3.78 -0.20
C ALA A 169 -21.22 5.12 -0.91
N GLN A 170 -20.41 6.15 -0.66
CA GLN A 170 -20.54 7.47 -1.29
C GLN A 170 -20.23 7.40 -2.79
N ALA A 171 -19.12 6.76 -3.19
CA ALA A 171 -18.80 6.55 -4.60
C ALA A 171 -19.90 5.78 -5.32
N GLN A 172 -20.42 4.71 -4.71
CA GLN A 172 -21.56 3.97 -5.25
C GLN A 172 -22.75 4.90 -5.44
N ALA A 173 -23.10 5.77 -4.49
CA ALA A 173 -24.26 6.64 -4.61
C ALA A 173 -24.11 7.72 -5.69
N ASN A 174 -22.90 8.26 -5.86
CA ASN A 174 -22.67 9.51 -6.60
C ASN A 174 -21.97 9.34 -7.96
N LEU A 175 -21.38 8.18 -8.27
CA LEU A 175 -20.74 7.92 -9.55
C LEU A 175 -21.74 7.94 -10.71
N LEU A 176 -21.34 8.58 -11.82
CA LEU A 176 -22.09 8.55 -13.06
C LEU A 176 -22.11 7.12 -13.64
N PRO A 177 -23.19 6.73 -14.37
CA PRO A 177 -23.35 5.37 -14.86
C PRO A 177 -22.16 4.81 -15.67
N PRO A 178 -21.50 5.56 -16.57
CA PRO A 178 -20.34 5.05 -17.32
C PRO A 178 -19.16 4.68 -16.42
N ALA A 179 -18.77 5.58 -15.50
CA ALA A 179 -17.68 5.33 -14.55
C ALA A 179 -18.00 4.15 -13.62
N ARG A 180 -19.27 4.03 -13.18
CA ARG A 180 -19.71 2.88 -12.38
C ARG A 180 -19.55 1.56 -13.15
N ILE A 181 -19.90 1.50 -14.43
CA ILE A 181 -19.74 0.28 -15.24
C ILE A 181 -18.26 -0.12 -15.32
N VAL A 182 -17.38 0.84 -15.60
CA VAL A 182 -15.93 0.58 -15.70
C VAL A 182 -15.37 0.11 -14.37
N LEU A 183 -15.77 0.72 -13.25
CA LEU A 183 -15.31 0.38 -11.89
C LEU A 183 -15.46 -1.11 -11.56
N PHE A 184 -16.56 -1.74 -12.00
CA PHE A 184 -16.85 -3.16 -11.79
C PHE A 184 -16.44 -4.07 -12.97
N SER A 185 -15.81 -3.52 -14.01
CA SER A 185 -15.40 -4.30 -15.19
C SER A 185 -14.08 -5.04 -14.97
N SER A 186 -13.91 -6.18 -15.62
CA SER A 186 -12.67 -6.96 -15.65
C SER A 186 -11.58 -6.34 -16.56
N LEU A 187 -11.82 -5.16 -17.14
CA LEU A 187 -10.83 -4.43 -17.94
C LEU A 187 -9.62 -3.98 -17.09
N ALA A 188 -9.74 -4.01 -15.76
CA ALA A 188 -8.66 -3.64 -14.85
C ALA A 188 -7.45 -4.56 -14.98
N ASP A 189 -7.62 -5.81 -15.42
CA ASP A 189 -6.55 -6.79 -15.49
C ASP A 189 -6.29 -7.28 -16.93
N PRO A 190 -5.72 -6.43 -17.79
CA PRO A 190 -5.47 -6.78 -19.20
C PRO A 190 -4.43 -7.90 -19.36
N ARG A 191 -3.70 -8.25 -18.30
CA ARG A 191 -2.67 -9.31 -18.30
C ARG A 191 -3.15 -10.60 -17.62
N SER A 192 -4.41 -10.66 -17.18
CA SER A 192 -5.00 -11.82 -16.49
C SER A 192 -4.18 -12.29 -15.28
N MET A 193 -3.51 -11.36 -14.57
CA MET A 193 -2.71 -11.66 -13.37
C MET A 193 -3.57 -11.84 -12.11
N HIS A 194 -4.79 -11.33 -12.12
CA HIS A 194 -5.76 -11.31 -11.02
C HIS A 194 -7.13 -11.68 -11.58
N ALA A 195 -7.43 -12.98 -11.68
CA ALA A 195 -8.71 -13.60 -12.07
C ALA A 195 -9.93 -12.65 -12.25
N GLU A 196 -9.97 -11.89 -13.36
CA GLU A 196 -11.06 -10.95 -13.70
C GLU A 196 -11.34 -9.87 -12.64
N ALA A 197 -10.33 -9.48 -11.86
CA ALA A 197 -10.45 -8.45 -10.84
C ALA A 197 -10.96 -7.14 -11.44
N SER A 198 -11.88 -6.50 -10.71
CA SER A 198 -12.35 -5.16 -11.04
C SER A 198 -11.33 -4.09 -10.64
N TYR A 199 -11.64 -2.80 -10.88
CA TYR A 199 -10.78 -1.70 -10.44
C TYR A 199 -10.83 -1.48 -8.92
N LEU A 200 -11.86 -1.99 -8.24
CA LEU A 200 -12.11 -1.71 -6.81
C LEU A 200 -10.97 -2.12 -5.88
N PRO A 201 -10.43 -3.36 -5.92
CA PRO A 201 -9.35 -3.76 -5.04
C PRO A 201 -8.12 -2.85 -5.16
N PHE A 202 -7.78 -2.46 -6.40
CA PHE A 202 -6.65 -1.58 -6.66
C PHE A 202 -6.88 -0.17 -6.12
N ILE A 203 -8.11 0.37 -6.20
CA ILE A 203 -8.45 1.64 -5.56
C ILE A 203 -8.38 1.50 -4.03
N ILE A 204 -8.93 0.43 -3.46
CA ILE A 204 -8.96 0.18 -2.01
C ILE A 204 -7.55 0.10 -1.42
N GLU A 205 -6.61 -0.57 -2.08
CA GLU A 205 -5.19 -0.60 -1.64
C GLU A 205 -4.61 0.80 -1.45
N ARG A 206 -4.97 1.74 -2.34
CA ARG A 206 -4.46 3.11 -2.33
C ARG A 206 -5.19 4.02 -1.34
N LEU A 207 -6.38 3.62 -0.88
CA LEU A 207 -7.08 4.30 0.20
C LEU A 207 -6.35 4.19 1.54
N PHE A 208 -5.47 3.20 1.75
CA PHE A 208 -4.63 3.12 2.94
C PHE A 208 -3.71 4.34 3.08
N GLY A 209 -2.98 4.68 2.02
CA GLY A 209 -2.10 5.86 2.02
C GLY A 209 -2.87 7.15 2.23
N LEU A 210 -4.04 7.28 1.59
CA LEU A 210 -4.93 8.43 1.79
C LEU A 210 -5.48 8.50 3.23
N PHE A 211 -5.84 7.37 3.83
CA PHE A 211 -6.27 7.31 5.22
C PHE A 211 -5.17 7.79 6.17
N LEU A 212 -3.93 7.38 5.95
CA LEU A 212 -2.79 7.88 6.73
C LEU A 212 -2.64 9.40 6.56
N ILE A 213 -2.71 9.94 5.35
CA ILE A 213 -2.65 11.39 5.11
C ILE A 213 -3.73 12.14 5.91
N LEU A 214 -4.96 11.63 5.91
CA LEU A 214 -6.11 12.30 6.55
C LEU A 214 -6.17 12.12 8.06
N HIS A 215 -5.56 11.07 8.60
CA HIS A 215 -5.68 10.68 10.02
C HIS A 215 -4.34 10.51 10.73
N GLY A 216 -3.23 10.94 10.12
CA GLY A 216 -1.90 10.70 10.65
C GLY A 216 -1.55 11.51 11.90
N ASP A 217 -2.32 12.55 12.23
CA ASP A 217 -2.24 13.21 13.55
C ASP A 217 -2.78 12.31 14.68
N LYS A 218 -3.62 11.33 14.33
CA LYS A 218 -4.21 10.37 15.28
C LYS A 218 -3.39 9.09 15.40
N TYR A 219 -2.81 8.62 14.29
CA TYR A 219 -2.21 7.29 14.21
C TYR A 219 -0.71 7.31 13.94
N LYS A 220 0.04 6.55 14.72
CA LYS A 220 1.47 6.29 14.49
C LYS A 220 1.63 5.06 13.61
N ALA A 221 2.32 5.20 12.49
CA ALA A 221 2.58 4.10 11.59
C ALA A 221 4.06 3.71 11.60
N PHE A 222 4.33 2.41 11.50
CA PHE A 222 5.66 1.83 11.35
C PHE A 222 5.74 1.04 10.04
N LYS A 223 6.69 1.41 9.19
CA LYS A 223 6.96 0.71 7.93
C LYS A 223 8.12 -0.26 8.10
N TYR A 224 7.83 -1.56 8.08
CA TYR A 224 8.87 -2.61 8.09
C TYR A 224 9.35 -2.90 6.67
N LEU A 225 10.59 -3.38 6.57
CA LEU A 225 11.20 -3.69 5.27
C LEU A 225 10.76 -5.05 4.76
N ALA A 226 10.18 -5.06 3.57
CA ALA A 226 10.03 -6.28 2.78
C ALA A 226 11.30 -6.52 1.95
N ARG A 227 11.62 -7.80 1.75
CA ARG A 227 12.71 -8.29 0.91
C ARG A 227 12.19 -9.51 0.18
N GLU A 228 11.47 -9.34 -0.93
CA GLU A 228 10.97 -10.49 -1.69
C GLU A 228 12.09 -11.53 -1.88
N ALA A 229 11.80 -12.80 -1.54
CA ALA A 229 12.84 -13.81 -1.28
C ALA A 229 13.81 -14.00 -2.46
N ASP A 230 13.31 -13.78 -3.67
CA ASP A 230 14.04 -13.95 -4.93
C ASP A 230 14.36 -12.63 -5.65
N THR A 231 13.99 -11.48 -5.09
CA THR A 231 14.24 -10.17 -5.72
C THR A 231 15.43 -9.49 -5.04
N PRO A 232 16.45 -9.06 -5.82
CA PRO A 232 17.59 -8.32 -5.28
C PRO A 232 17.11 -7.08 -4.53
N ALA A 233 17.77 -6.76 -3.42
CA ALA A 233 17.55 -5.51 -2.73
C ALA A 233 17.70 -4.31 -3.70
N PRO A 234 16.97 -3.20 -3.47
CA PRO A 234 17.09 -2.01 -4.31
C PRO A 234 18.55 -1.61 -4.50
N ASN A 235 18.96 -1.40 -5.75
CA ASN A 235 20.30 -0.92 -6.05
C ASN A 235 20.50 0.52 -5.54
N GLU A 236 21.75 0.99 -5.52
CA GLU A 236 22.08 2.33 -5.01
C GLU A 236 21.37 3.46 -5.78
N HIS A 237 21.05 3.27 -7.06
CA HIS A 237 20.27 4.25 -7.83
C HIS A 237 18.84 4.38 -7.31
N LEU A 238 18.16 3.26 -7.03
CA LEU A 238 16.80 3.26 -6.47
C LEU A 238 16.78 3.86 -5.06
N LYS A 239 17.75 3.50 -4.21
CA LYS A 239 17.90 4.12 -2.89
C LYS A 239 18.10 5.63 -2.99
N THR A 240 18.98 6.07 -3.88
CA THR A 240 19.26 7.50 -4.11
C THR A 240 18.02 8.23 -4.63
N LEU A 241 17.28 7.65 -5.58
CA LEU A 241 16.05 8.24 -6.11
C LEU A 241 15.01 8.41 -5.00
N SER A 242 14.79 7.38 -4.17
CA SER A 242 13.88 7.49 -3.02
C SER A 242 14.31 8.62 -2.08
N ALA A 243 15.60 8.67 -1.70
CA ALA A 243 16.13 9.68 -0.80
C ALA A 243 16.01 11.11 -1.34
N ILE A 244 16.26 11.34 -2.64
CA ILE A 244 16.08 12.67 -3.25
C ILE A 244 14.60 13.06 -3.23
N LYS A 245 13.70 12.12 -3.56
CA LYS A 245 12.25 12.39 -3.53
C LYS A 245 11.77 12.77 -2.14
N ASP A 246 12.13 11.97 -1.15
CA ASP A 246 11.76 12.19 0.24
C ASP A 246 12.32 13.51 0.77
N LYS A 247 13.57 13.81 0.43
CA LYS A 247 14.20 15.09 0.79
C LYS A 247 13.48 16.27 0.14
N ALA A 248 13.14 16.17 -1.15
CA ALA A 248 12.42 17.22 -1.87
C ALA A 248 11.08 17.55 -1.21
N ILE A 249 10.33 16.52 -0.81
CA ILE A 249 9.05 16.68 -0.09
C ILE A 249 9.29 17.31 1.28
N ALA A 250 10.21 16.76 2.07
CA ALA A 250 10.49 17.23 3.43
C ALA A 250 10.97 18.69 3.47
N THR A 251 11.73 19.15 2.47
CA THR A 251 12.21 20.53 2.38
C THR A 251 11.36 21.43 1.50
N GLN A 252 10.27 20.92 0.93
CA GLN A 252 9.43 21.63 -0.04
C GLN A 252 10.25 22.22 -1.21
N ASP A 253 11.24 21.47 -1.70
CA ASP A 253 12.20 21.93 -2.71
C ASP A 253 11.85 21.41 -4.11
N ASN A 254 11.30 22.29 -4.93
CA ASN A 254 10.93 22.00 -6.32
C ASN A 254 12.14 21.71 -7.23
N TRP A 255 13.32 22.25 -6.91
CA TRP A 255 14.53 21.96 -7.67
C TRP A 255 14.98 20.52 -7.41
N LEU A 256 15.01 20.09 -6.15
CA LEU A 256 15.30 18.69 -5.81
C LEU A 256 14.26 17.73 -6.41
N ALA A 257 12.98 18.09 -6.40
CA ALA A 257 11.94 17.32 -7.06
C ALA A 257 12.19 17.19 -8.58
N GLY A 258 12.64 18.27 -9.23
CA GLY A 258 13.05 18.27 -10.64
C GLY A 258 14.27 17.39 -10.90
N CYS A 259 15.26 17.41 -9.99
CA CYS A 259 16.42 16.52 -10.05
C CYS A 259 16.02 15.05 -9.95
N TRP A 260 15.14 14.71 -9.01
CA TRP A 260 14.57 13.36 -8.90
C TRP A 260 13.89 12.94 -10.20
N LEU A 261 13.00 13.76 -10.76
CA LEU A 261 12.26 13.43 -11.97
C LEU A 261 13.20 13.18 -13.16
N ASN A 262 14.22 14.01 -13.35
CA ASN A 262 15.19 13.86 -14.43
C ASN A 262 16.07 12.62 -14.25
N TYR A 263 16.48 12.33 -13.02
CA TYR A 263 17.25 11.13 -12.71
C TYR A 263 16.40 9.87 -12.93
N CYS A 264 15.16 9.86 -12.43
CA CYS A 264 14.22 8.76 -12.62
C CYS A 264 14.00 8.47 -14.11
N ARG A 265 13.78 9.51 -14.93
CA ARG A 265 13.66 9.40 -16.39
C ARG A 265 14.87 8.73 -17.03
N THR A 266 16.06 9.16 -16.62
CA THR A 266 17.33 8.63 -17.15
C THR A 266 17.51 7.17 -16.76
N TYR A 267 17.26 6.83 -15.50
CA TYR A 267 17.35 5.47 -14.99
C TYR A 267 16.36 4.54 -15.71
N VAL A 268 15.10 4.94 -15.81
CA VAL A 268 14.05 4.18 -16.50
C VAL A 268 14.42 3.94 -17.97
N ALA A 269 14.89 4.97 -18.67
CA ALA A 269 15.29 4.84 -20.07
C ALA A 269 16.49 3.91 -20.28
N LEU A 270 17.39 3.83 -19.29
CA LEU A 270 18.55 2.94 -19.30
C LEU A 270 18.15 1.48 -19.03
N VAL A 271 17.28 1.25 -18.05
CA VAL A 271 16.92 -0.11 -17.57
C VAL A 271 15.84 -0.76 -18.43
N HIS A 272 14.79 -0.01 -18.80
CA HIS A 272 13.62 -0.53 -19.52
C HIS A 272 13.58 -0.12 -21.00
N GLY A 273 14.54 0.70 -21.43
CA GLY A 273 14.62 1.20 -22.80
C GLY A 273 13.75 2.43 -23.07
N ARG A 274 14.11 3.19 -24.11
CA ARG A 274 13.50 4.48 -24.45
C ARG A 274 12.02 4.39 -24.86
N ALA A 275 11.58 3.27 -25.44
CA ALA A 275 10.20 3.08 -25.84
C ALA A 275 9.27 2.95 -24.61
N TRP A 276 9.64 2.10 -23.66
CA TRP A 276 8.93 1.93 -22.39
C TRP A 276 8.91 3.21 -21.57
N ALA A 277 10.06 3.91 -21.52
CA ALA A 277 10.16 5.21 -20.86
C ALA A 277 9.15 6.21 -21.43
N ARG A 278 9.08 6.37 -22.76
CA ARG A 278 8.14 7.32 -23.40
C ARG A 278 6.68 7.02 -23.08
N GLN A 279 6.29 5.74 -23.11
CA GLN A 279 4.92 5.33 -22.82
C GLN A 279 4.56 5.59 -21.35
N THR A 280 5.41 5.13 -20.43
CA THR A 280 5.22 5.31 -18.98
C THR A 280 5.24 6.79 -18.58
N HIS A 281 6.08 7.61 -19.21
CA HIS A 281 6.11 9.05 -18.93
C HIS A 281 4.90 9.81 -19.48
N ALA A 282 4.33 9.36 -20.59
CA ALA A 282 3.15 10.01 -21.16
C ALA A 282 1.89 9.75 -20.33
N THR A 283 1.81 8.59 -19.66
CA THR A 283 0.60 8.16 -18.94
C THR A 283 0.70 8.29 -17.42
N ALA A 284 1.87 8.06 -16.82
CA ALA A 284 1.98 7.84 -15.36
C ALA A 284 2.91 8.82 -14.61
N MET A 285 3.47 9.84 -15.27
CA MET A 285 4.37 10.80 -14.63
C MET A 285 3.89 12.22 -14.92
N PRO A 286 3.17 12.85 -13.97
CA PRO A 286 2.71 14.23 -14.10
C PRO A 286 3.83 15.15 -14.61
N THR A 287 3.49 16.03 -15.55
CA THR A 287 4.43 17.04 -16.05
C THR A 287 4.68 18.15 -15.04
N ARG A 288 3.78 18.31 -14.07
CA ARG A 288 3.88 19.24 -12.95
C ARG A 288 4.22 18.48 -11.69
N LEU A 289 5.32 18.86 -11.04
CA LEU A 289 5.66 18.40 -9.71
C LEU A 289 4.87 19.23 -8.71
N GLN A 290 3.93 18.60 -8.01
CA GLN A 290 3.27 19.18 -6.84
C GLN A 290 3.73 18.41 -5.62
N LEU A 291 4.36 19.09 -4.68
CA LEU A 291 4.77 18.47 -3.42
C LEU A 291 3.55 18.39 -2.51
N CYS A 292 3.34 17.25 -1.87
CA CYS A 292 2.34 17.18 -0.81
C CYS A 292 2.74 18.11 0.34
N GLY A 293 1.75 18.60 1.09
CA GLY A 293 1.98 19.29 2.36
C GLY A 293 2.69 18.37 3.37
N ALA A 294 3.13 18.91 4.51
CA ALA A 294 3.85 18.14 5.54
C ALA A 294 3.08 16.85 5.90
N PRO A 295 3.52 15.67 5.42
CA PRO A 295 2.78 14.44 5.65
C PRO A 295 3.01 13.98 7.09
N PRO A 296 2.10 13.15 7.63
CA PRO A 296 2.24 12.65 9.00
C PRO A 296 3.51 11.83 9.19
N MET A 297 4.04 11.81 10.41
CA MET A 297 5.24 11.03 10.74
C MET A 297 4.94 9.53 10.72
N VAL A 298 5.40 8.86 9.66
CA VAL A 298 5.55 7.41 9.59
C VAL A 298 7.02 7.10 9.89
N HIS A 299 7.29 6.20 10.82
CA HIS A 299 8.65 5.77 11.10
C HIS A 299 8.99 4.55 10.25
N SER A 300 10.16 4.53 9.63
CA SER A 300 10.62 3.39 8.84
C SER A 300 11.71 2.61 9.58
N GLN A 301 11.77 1.30 9.36
CA GLN A 301 12.81 0.46 9.93
C GLN A 301 14.23 0.90 9.50
N SER A 302 14.39 1.43 8.27
CA SER A 302 15.67 1.97 7.78
C SER A 302 16.20 3.12 8.63
N GLU A 303 15.33 4.01 9.10
CA GLU A 303 15.74 5.16 9.93
C GLU A 303 16.17 4.72 11.34
N VAL A 304 15.55 3.65 11.86
CA VAL A 304 15.90 3.08 13.17
C VAL A 304 17.27 2.38 13.11
N GLU A 305 17.55 1.63 12.05
CA GLU A 305 18.84 0.95 11.86
C GLU A 305 20.01 1.96 11.72
N GLU A 306 19.79 3.11 11.08
CA GLU A 306 20.79 4.20 11.01
C GLU A 306 21.09 4.84 12.37
N HIS A 307 20.10 4.97 13.25
CA HIS A 307 20.27 5.60 14.58
C HIS A 307 20.94 4.70 15.63
N VAL A 308 20.92 3.38 15.45
CA VAL A 308 21.56 2.41 16.37
C VAL A 308 23.03 2.14 15.96
N GLY A 309 23.44 2.59 14.78
CA GLY A 309 24.80 2.43 14.23
C GLY A 309 25.84 3.46 14.68
N HIS A 310 25.55 4.31 15.68
CA HIS A 310 26.47 5.35 16.20
C HIS A 310 26.71 5.24 17.70
#